data_AF-A0A067RJZ8-F1
#
_entry.id   AF-A0A067RJZ8-F1
#
_cell.length_a   1.000
_cell.length_b   1.000
_cell.length_c   1.000
_cell.angle_alpha   90.00
_cell.angle_beta   90.00
_cell.angle_gamma   90.00
#
_symmetry.space_group_name_H-M   'P 1'
#
loop_
_entity.id
_entity.type
_entity.pdbx_description
1 polymer ?
#
loop_
_entity_poly.entity_id
_entity_poly.type
_entity_poly.pdbx_seq_one_letter_code
_entity_poly.pdbx_strand_id
1 'polypeptide(L)'
;MTTYHGSAVGTALTYPLSGLLMAVLDWQYVFYVTGALTLTWYAFWWYLVYDSPAQHPRISDAERKYLERVIGDSVASHKVFEKF
;
A
#
# COMPACT_ATOMS: atom_id res chain seq x y z
N MET A 1 -2.69 14.40 -0.94
CA MET A 1 -2.60 15.03 0.40
C MET A 1 -2.94 14.08 1.57
N THR A 2 -3.52 12.89 1.32
CA THR A 2 -3.87 11.93 2.39
C THR A 2 -2.69 11.10 2.91
N THR A 3 -1.67 10.81 2.09
CA THR A 3 -0.50 9.97 2.47
C THR A 3 0.35 10.55 3.62
N TYR A 4 0.38 11.88 3.79
CA TYR A 4 1.23 12.53 4.80
C TYR A 4 0.75 12.32 6.24
N HIS A 5 -0.53 12.00 6.44
CA HIS A 5 -1.08 11.77 7.78
C HIS A 5 -0.63 10.43 8.38
N GLY A 6 -0.30 9.44 7.53
CA GLY A 6 0.14 8.13 8.00
C GLY A 6 1.48 8.18 8.75
N SER A 7 2.43 8.99 8.27
CA SER A 7 3.73 9.15 8.92
C SER A 7 3.63 9.90 10.25
N ALA A 8 2.81 10.97 10.31
CA ALA A 8 2.59 11.75 11.52
C ALA A 8 1.89 10.95 12.63
N VAL A 9 0.91 10.12 12.28
CA VAL A 9 0.23 9.24 13.24
C VAL A 9 1.18 8.14 13.72
N GLY A 10 2.01 7.58 12.83
CA GLY A 10 3.00 6.57 13.17
C GLY A 10 4.03 7.07 14.19
N THR A 11 4.59 8.27 13.99
CA THR A 11 5.56 8.85 14.93
C THR A 11 4.91 9.22 16.27
N ALA A 12 3.70 9.78 16.25
CA ALA A 12 2.95 10.08 17.48
C ALA A 12 2.69 8.84 18.35
N LEU A 13 2.50 7.67 17.74
CA LEU A 13 2.37 6.40 18.48
C LEU A 13 3.71 5.80 18.90
N THR A 14 4.75 5.95 18.07
CA THR A 14 6.04 5.28 18.26
C THR A 14 6.82 5.84 19.45
N TYR A 15 6.80 7.16 19.67
CA TYR A 15 7.50 7.80 20.79
C TYR A 15 7.01 7.37 22.19
N PRO A 16 5.70 7.36 22.49
CA PRO A 16 5.23 6.87 23.78
C PRO A 16 5.39 5.36 23.93
N LEU A 17 5.22 4.59 22.84
CA LEU A 17 5.38 3.14 22.86
C LEU A 17 6.83 2.76 23.16
N SER A 18 7.82 3.44 22.57
CA SER A 18 9.24 3.19 22.87
C SER A 18 9.60 3.57 24.30
N GLY A 19 9.04 4.67 24.84
CA GLY A 19 9.22 5.05 26.24
C GLY A 19 8.63 4.05 27.24
N LEU A 20 7.42 3.53 26.96
CA LEU A 20 6.81 2.47 27.77
C LEU A 20 7.57 1.15 27.66
N LEU A 21 8.02 0.80 26.46
CA LEU A 21 8.82 -0.40 26.24
C LEU A 21 10.10 -0.35 27.05
N MET A 22 10.86 0.75 27.03
CA MET A 22 12.08 0.90 27.84
C MET A 22 11.83 0.85 29.36
N ALA A 23 10.64 1.25 29.81
CA ALA A 23 10.30 1.26 31.23
C ALA A 23 9.91 -0.13 31.77
N VAL A 24 9.38 -1.01 30.92
CA VAL A 24 8.86 -2.33 31.31
C VAL A 24 9.77 -3.47 30.84
N LEU A 25 10.48 -3.26 29.73
CA LEU A 25 11.32 -4.23 29.04
C LEU A 25 12.68 -3.56 28.72
N ASP A 26 13.76 -4.32 28.76
CA ASP A 26 15.08 -3.78 28.38
C ASP A 26 15.07 -3.13 27.00
N TRP A 27 15.97 -2.18 26.79
CA TRP A 27 16.09 -1.38 25.55
C TRP A 27 16.13 -2.22 24.26
N GLN A 28 16.60 -3.46 24.35
CA GLN A 28 16.69 -4.41 23.24
C GLN A 28 15.31 -4.76 22.65
N TYR A 29 14.26 -4.79 23.48
CA TYR A 29 12.90 -5.15 23.05
C TYR A 29 12.26 -4.13 22.12
N VAL A 30 12.72 -2.87 22.13
CA VAL A 30 12.25 -1.84 21.19
C VAL A 30 12.53 -2.27 19.74
N PHE A 31 13.71 -2.86 19.49
CA PHE A 31 14.11 -3.33 18.16
C PHE A 31 13.32 -4.57 17.74
N TYR A 32 13.10 -5.50 18.66
CA TYR A 32 12.32 -6.70 18.39
C TYR A 32 10.85 -6.38 18.07
N VAL A 33 10.21 -5.50 18.84
CA VAL A 33 8.79 -5.15 18.66
C VAL A 33 8.57 -4.35 17.38
N THR A 34 9.38 -3.32 17.13
CA THR A 34 9.24 -2.49 15.91
C THR A 34 9.57 -3.27 14.65
N GLY A 35 10.61 -4.13 14.69
CA GLY A 35 10.95 -5.04 13.59
C GLY A 35 9.85 -6.07 13.32
N ALA A 36 9.33 -6.73 14.36
CA ALA A 36 8.26 -7.72 14.23
C ALA A 36 6.95 -7.10 13.71
N LEU A 37 6.59 -5.89 14.17
CA LEU A 37 5.42 -5.16 13.68
C LEU A 37 5.53 -4.84 12.19
N THR A 38 6.72 -4.39 11.75
CA THR A 38 7.00 -4.07 10.35
C THR A 38 6.97 -5.32 9.47
N LEU A 39 7.56 -6.42 9.92
CA LEU A 39 7.52 -7.72 9.24
C LEU A 39 6.10 -8.26 9.11
N THR A 40 5.31 -8.17 10.18
CA THR A 40 3.91 -8.60 10.19
C THR A 40 3.08 -7.76 9.22
N TRP A 41 3.26 -6.44 9.25
CA TRP A 41 2.61 -5.52 8.32
C TRP A 41 3.00 -5.81 6.87
N TYR A 42 4.28 -6.06 6.59
CA TYR A 42 4.76 -6.42 5.27
C TYR A 42 4.16 -7.75 4.77
N ALA A 43 4.11 -8.78 5.63
CA ALA A 43 3.48 -10.06 5.29
C ALA A 43 1.98 -9.88 4.99
N PHE A 44 1.28 -9.03 5.76
CA PHE A 44 -0.11 -8.69 5.49
C PHE A 44 -0.25 -7.95 4.17
N TRP A 45 0.63 -6.98 3.88
CA TRP A 45 0.67 -6.26 2.61
C TRP A 45 0.91 -7.20 1.43
N TRP A 46 1.79 -8.18 1.58
CA TRP A 46 2.05 -9.18 0.54
C TRP A 46 0.84 -10.09 0.28
N TYR A 47 0.04 -10.37 1.30
CA TYR A 47 -1.22 -11.11 1.16
C TYR A 47 -2.37 -10.25 0.62
N LEU A 48 -2.41 -8.95 0.93
CA LEU A 48 -3.52 -8.07 0.57
C LEU A 48 -3.33 -7.37 -0.78
N VAL A 49 -2.09 -7.07 -1.17
CA VAL A 49 -1.76 -6.28 -2.35
C VAL A 49 -1.18 -7.19 -3.42
N TYR A 50 -2.03 -7.54 -4.36
CA TYR A 50 -1.64 -8.17 -5.61
C TYR A 50 -1.51 -7.10 -6.69
N ASP A 51 -0.32 -6.97 -7.26
CA ASP A 51 0.02 -6.00 -8.33
C ASP A 51 -0.66 -6.31 -9.67
N SER A 52 -1.49 -7.36 -9.74
CA SER A 52 -2.11 -7.80 -10.98
C SER A 52 -3.61 -7.98 -10.82
N PRO A 53 -4.44 -7.19 -11.54
CA PRO A 53 -5.86 -7.49 -11.70
C PRO A 53 -6.10 -8.84 -12.41
N ALA A 54 -5.05 -9.52 -12.88
CA ALA A 54 -5.12 -10.83 -13.53
C ALA A 54 -5.06 -12.05 -12.57
N GLN A 55 -4.83 -11.85 -11.26
CA GLN A 55 -4.74 -12.95 -10.27
C GLN A 55 -5.86 -12.96 -9.24
N HIS A 56 -6.94 -12.20 -9.48
CA HIS A 56 -8.12 -12.20 -8.63
C HIS A 56 -9.17 -13.16 -9.23
N PRO A 57 -9.48 -14.34 -8.64
CA PRO A 57 -10.55 -15.24 -9.11
C PRO A 57 -11.97 -14.69 -8.90
N ARG A 58 -12.11 -13.38 -8.70
CA ARG A 58 -13.37 -12.65 -8.50
C ARG A 58 -13.54 -11.42 -9.41
N ILE A 59 -12.58 -11.12 -10.29
CA ILE A 59 -12.77 -10.06 -11.28
C ILE A 59 -13.64 -10.61 -12.41
N SER A 60 -14.84 -10.06 -12.54
CA SER A 60 -15.80 -10.40 -13.57
C SER A 60 -15.25 -9.98 -14.94
N ASP A 61 -15.46 -10.81 -15.97
CA ASP A 61 -15.13 -10.51 -17.38
C ASP A 61 -15.62 -9.12 -17.85
N ALA A 62 -16.59 -8.53 -17.15
CA ALA A 62 -17.11 -7.18 -17.38
C ALA A 62 -16.09 -6.06 -17.15
N GLU A 63 -15.24 -6.12 -16.12
CA GLU A 63 -14.25 -5.06 -15.83
C GLU A 63 -13.08 -5.09 -16.81
N ARG A 64 -12.65 -6.28 -17.25
CA ARG A 64 -11.64 -6.43 -18.30
C ARG A 64 -12.08 -5.78 -19.61
N LYS A 65 -13.34 -5.99 -20.00
CA LYS A 65 -13.90 -5.42 -21.24
C LYS A 65 -14.11 -3.91 -21.15
N TYR A 66 -14.33 -3.38 -19.96
CA TYR A 66 -14.40 -1.93 -19.72
C TYR A 66 -13.02 -1.28 -19.84
N LEU A 67 -11.97 -1.85 -19.25
CA LEU A 67 -10.59 -1.35 -19.36
C LEU A 67 -10.07 -1.40 -20.81
N GLU A 68 -10.31 -2.49 -21.54
CA GLU A 68 -9.89 -2.62 -22.95
C GLU A 68 -10.54 -1.53 -23.84
N ARG A 69 -11.82 -1.18 -23.59
CA ARG A 69 -12.50 -0.10 -24.33
C ARG A 69 -11.96 1.28 -23.98
N VAL A 70 -11.87 1.61 -22.69
CA VAL A 70 -11.51 2.98 -22.25
C VAL A 70 -10.03 3.29 -22.51
N ILE A 71 -9.14 2.32 -22.33
CA ILE A 71 -7.71 2.50 -22.62
C ILE A 71 -7.47 2.59 -24.14
N GLY A 72 -8.17 1.77 -24.94
CA GLY A 72 -8.10 1.83 -26.40
C GLY A 72 -8.49 3.20 -26.97
N ASP A 73 -9.61 3.77 -26.49
CA ASP A 73 -10.08 5.10 -26.92
C ASP A 73 -9.16 6.24 -26.45
N SER A 74 -8.60 6.13 -25.23
CA SER A 74 -7.68 7.15 -24.69
C SER A 74 -6.37 7.22 -25.47
N VAL A 75 -5.81 6.07 -25.86
CA VAL A 75 -4.57 5.98 -26.66
C VAL A 75 -4.81 6.43 -28.10
N ALA A 76 -5.98 6.11 -28.67
CA ALA A 76 -6.37 6.60 -29.99
C ALA A 76 -6.52 8.13 -30.00
N SER A 77 -7.17 8.71 -28.98
CA SER A 77 -7.34 10.17 -28.86
C SER A 77 -6.01 10.91 -28.71
N HIS A 78 -5.03 10.33 -28.01
CA HIS A 78 -3.71 10.94 -27.83
C HIS A 78 -2.92 10.99 -29.14
N LYS A 79 -2.95 9.90 -29.94
CA LYS A 79 -2.32 9.87 -31.27
C LYS A 79 -2.97 10.82 -32.27
N VAL A 80 -4.27 11.06 -32.16
CA VAL A 80 -4.99 12.00 -33.03
C VAL A 80 -4.58 13.44 -32.71
N PHE A 81 -4.44 13.80 -31.43
CA PHE A 81 -4.04 15.15 -31.02
C PHE A 81 -2.60 15.51 -31.42
N GLU A 82 -1.68 14.55 -31.43
CA GLU A 82 -0.27 14.77 -31.85
C GLU A 82 -0.12 15.02 -33.37
N LYS A 83 -1.15 14.69 -34.16
CA LYS A 83 -1.13 14.81 -35.63
C LYS A 83 -1.73 16.13 -36.13
N PHE A 84 -2.27 16.96 -35.25
CA PHE A 84 -2.75 18.32 -35.53
C PHE A 84 -1.75 19.36 -35.04
#